data_AF-A0A9C9TIF2-F1
#
_entry.id   AF-A0A9C9TIF2-F1
#
_cell.length_a   1.000
_cell.length_b   1.000
_cell.length_c   1.000
_cell.angle_alpha   90.00
_cell.angle_beta   90.00
_cell.angle_gamma   90.00
#
_symmetry.space_group_name_H-M   'P 1'
#
loop_
_entity.id
_entity.type
_entity.pdbx_description
1 polymer ?
#
loop_
_entity_poly.entity_id
_entity_poly.type
_entity_poly.pdbx_seq_one_letter_code
_entity_poly.pdbx_strand_id
1 'polypeptide(L)'
;MPVMPIEEWIEEHSSEGDAIWYVKRLSGNDTGLTGGHQVGIYVPRPIAFELFPAIDTVDKKNPRQNFDLMIDSHPASDVSQAKVVAIYYNARRVPGETGTRNEVRITRFGGRQSPFQDVDNTSALTALVFRAGKDGQVRANAWVCESVEEEDAIEGLVGPIDPGKAVRWSRQQPVGPLFGRLTRGTAPAAPVGRMSREEIPAAWINNFPSGQEIVDKTVELFPGTGLDPDKRLVRRRDVEWEIFQSIERAGSMETVARGFEQFEEFLKFANSVMQRRKSRSGNSLEFHVRHILGEEGL
;
A
#
# COMPACT_ATOMS: atom_id res chain seq x y z
N MET A 1 9.24 8.77 22.28
CA MET A 1 9.28 7.39 22.79
C MET A 1 7.89 6.82 22.67
N PRO A 2 7.72 5.76 21.87
CA PRO A 2 6.43 5.11 21.66
C PRO A 2 5.89 4.49 22.96
N VAL A 3 4.60 4.14 22.99
CA VAL A 3 3.95 3.53 24.17
C VAL A 3 4.54 2.17 24.54
N MET A 4 5.12 1.47 23.56
CA MET A 4 5.76 0.15 23.66
C MET A 4 6.71 -0.06 22.47
N PRO A 5 7.52 -1.11 22.40
CA PRO A 5 8.26 -1.48 21.17
C PRO A 5 7.33 -1.86 20.01
N ILE A 6 7.76 -1.61 18.76
CA ILE A 6 6.94 -1.86 17.56
C ILE A 6 6.55 -3.33 17.41
N GLU A 7 7.43 -4.26 17.75
CA GLU A 7 7.16 -5.70 17.65
C GLU A 7 6.03 -6.13 18.59
N GLU A 8 6.04 -5.62 19.81
CA GLU A 8 5.01 -5.87 20.81
C GLU A 8 3.67 -5.25 20.36
N TRP A 9 3.72 -4.03 19.81
CA TRP A 9 2.54 -3.36 19.26
C TRP A 9 1.93 -4.15 18.09
N ILE A 10 2.77 -4.68 17.19
CA ILE A 10 2.32 -5.52 16.07
C ILE A 10 1.67 -6.80 16.60
N GLU A 11 2.28 -7.49 17.57
CA GLU A 11 1.73 -8.70 18.15
C GLU A 11 0.35 -8.44 18.77
N GLU A 12 0.23 -7.39 19.58
CA GLU A 12 -1.03 -6.98 20.21
C GLU A 12 -2.12 -6.75 19.15
N HIS A 13 -1.85 -5.91 18.15
CA HIS A 13 -2.83 -5.45 17.16
C HIS A 13 -3.10 -6.45 16.03
N SER A 14 -2.26 -7.47 15.86
CA SER A 14 -2.44 -8.55 14.88
C SER A 14 -3.13 -9.79 15.46
N SER A 15 -3.12 -9.94 16.79
CA SER A 15 -3.79 -11.03 17.50
C SER A 15 -5.32 -10.94 17.42
N GLU A 16 -5.84 -9.72 17.27
CA GLU A 16 -7.27 -9.44 17.18
C GLU A 16 -7.86 -9.80 15.82
N GLY A 17 -8.76 -10.78 15.82
CA GLY A 17 -9.22 -11.44 14.58
C GLY A 17 -10.02 -10.56 13.62
N ASP A 18 -10.59 -9.46 14.07
CA ASP A 18 -11.41 -8.52 13.29
C ASP A 18 -10.70 -7.21 12.95
N ALA A 19 -9.43 -7.06 13.34
CA ALA A 19 -8.65 -5.87 13.04
C ALA A 19 -8.34 -5.76 11.54
N ILE A 20 -8.59 -4.58 10.98
CA ILE A 20 -8.25 -4.24 9.59
C ILE A 20 -7.09 -3.27 9.61
N TRP A 21 -5.96 -3.71 9.07
CA TRP A 21 -4.77 -2.90 8.91
C TRP A 21 -4.78 -2.21 7.56
N TYR A 22 -4.59 -0.90 7.56
CA TYR A 22 -4.34 -0.09 6.38
C TYR A 22 -2.95 0.51 6.49
N VAL A 23 -2.04 0.04 5.64
CA VAL A 23 -0.63 0.43 5.68
C VAL A 23 -0.25 1.15 4.39
N LYS A 24 0.40 2.30 4.51
CA LYS A 24 0.88 3.11 3.39
C LYS A 24 2.07 3.96 3.80
N ARG A 25 2.82 4.47 2.82
CA ARG A 25 3.71 5.62 3.04
C ARG A 25 2.92 6.92 2.96
N LEU A 26 3.16 7.86 3.87
CA LEU A 26 2.48 9.16 3.87
C LEU A 26 2.87 9.98 2.63
N SER A 27 1.89 10.52 1.91
CA SER A 27 2.14 11.42 0.78
C SER A 27 2.25 12.86 1.24
N GLY A 28 2.82 13.74 0.42
CA GLY A 28 2.88 15.17 0.73
C GLY A 28 1.50 15.83 0.91
N ASN A 29 0.43 15.26 0.35
CA ASN A 29 -0.93 15.73 0.61
C ASN A 29 -1.44 15.28 1.98
N ASP A 30 -1.03 14.10 2.45
CA ASP A 30 -1.46 13.58 3.75
C ASP A 30 -0.87 14.45 4.88
N THR A 31 0.44 14.73 4.80
CA THR A 31 1.18 15.56 5.76
C THR A 31 0.93 17.06 5.61
N GLY A 32 0.39 17.50 4.48
CA GLY A 32 0.16 18.91 4.18
C GLY A 32 1.38 19.65 3.61
N LEU A 33 2.45 18.92 3.26
CA LEU A 33 3.64 19.46 2.56
C LEU A 33 3.28 20.27 1.31
N THR A 34 2.24 19.87 0.58
CA THR A 34 1.81 20.56 -0.66
C THR A 34 1.12 21.91 -0.40
N GLY A 35 0.83 22.27 0.86
CA GLY A 35 0.12 23.51 1.22
C GLY A 35 -1.34 23.57 0.74
N GLY A 36 -1.85 22.51 0.09
CA GLY A 36 -3.19 22.45 -0.45
C GLY A 36 -4.26 22.18 0.61
N HIS A 37 -5.51 22.49 0.29
CA HIS A 37 -6.68 22.22 1.16
C HIS A 37 -7.03 20.73 1.31
N GLN A 38 -6.25 19.81 0.73
CA GLN A 38 -6.49 18.36 0.74
C GLN A 38 -5.73 17.65 1.86
N VAL A 39 -5.63 18.27 3.03
CA VAL A 39 -4.93 17.66 4.17
C VAL A 39 -5.74 16.51 4.75
N GLY A 40 -5.08 15.37 4.94
CA GLY A 40 -5.65 14.15 5.51
C GLY A 40 -5.47 12.93 4.64
N ILE A 41 -5.44 11.77 5.30
CA ILE A 41 -5.03 10.49 4.73
C ILE A 41 -6.07 9.99 3.75
N TYR A 42 -5.67 9.78 2.49
CA TYR A 42 -6.50 9.09 1.51
C TYR A 42 -6.76 7.64 1.92
N VAL A 43 -8.02 7.20 1.84
CA VAL A 43 -8.42 5.80 2.04
C VAL A 43 -9.23 5.33 0.82
N PRO A 44 -8.90 4.19 0.20
CA PRO A 44 -9.70 3.65 -0.89
C PRO A 44 -11.14 3.38 -0.48
N ARG A 45 -12.10 3.77 -1.33
CA ARG A 45 -13.54 3.66 -1.05
C ARG A 45 -14.00 2.28 -0.55
N PRO A 46 -13.60 1.13 -1.12
CA PRO A 46 -14.07 -0.17 -0.61
C PRO A 46 -13.68 -0.41 0.84
N ILE A 47 -12.46 -0.05 1.24
CA ILE A 47 -12.01 -0.15 2.63
C ILE A 47 -12.79 0.84 3.49
N ALA A 48 -12.88 2.09 3.04
CA ALA A 48 -13.57 3.11 3.80
C ALA A 48 -15.07 2.79 4.02
N PHE A 49 -15.74 2.20 3.04
CA PHE A 49 -17.16 1.86 3.13
C PHE A 49 -17.41 0.55 3.90
N GLU A 50 -16.43 -0.36 3.90
CA GLU A 50 -16.39 -1.50 4.82
C GLU A 50 -16.29 -1.03 6.28
N LEU A 51 -15.39 -0.08 6.56
CA LEU A 51 -15.15 0.46 7.90
C LEU A 51 -16.25 1.44 8.37
N PHE A 52 -16.74 2.28 7.47
CA PHE A 52 -17.65 3.39 7.75
C PHE A 52 -18.87 3.31 6.81
N PRO A 53 -19.75 2.30 6.94
CA PRO A 53 -20.86 2.12 6.00
C PRO A 53 -21.83 3.32 5.98
N ALA A 54 -21.93 4.07 7.09
CA ALA A 54 -22.78 5.25 7.18
C ALA A 54 -22.34 6.42 6.27
N ILE A 55 -21.11 6.43 5.76
CA ILE A 55 -20.64 7.44 4.80
C ILE A 55 -20.80 7.01 3.35
N ASP A 56 -21.16 5.76 3.05
CA ASP A 56 -21.43 5.29 1.69
C ASP A 56 -22.84 5.70 1.21
N THR A 57 -23.02 7.01 1.05
CA THR A 57 -24.28 7.58 0.57
C THR A 57 -24.01 8.75 -0.38
N VAL A 58 -24.96 8.97 -1.28
CA VAL A 58 -25.03 10.12 -2.21
C VAL A 58 -26.24 11.01 -1.94
N ASP A 59 -26.98 10.76 -0.86
CA ASP A 59 -28.18 11.51 -0.48
C ASP A 59 -27.82 12.89 0.11
N LYS A 60 -26.60 13.01 0.64
CA LYS A 60 -26.05 14.26 1.18
C LYS A 60 -24.62 14.47 0.72
N LYS A 61 -24.24 15.74 0.56
CA LYS A 61 -22.87 16.14 0.27
C LYS A 61 -21.97 15.89 1.47
N ASN A 62 -20.81 15.29 1.24
CA ASN A 62 -19.74 15.10 2.21
C ASN A 62 -20.19 14.41 3.51
N PRO A 63 -20.78 13.19 3.47
CA PRO A 63 -21.13 12.46 4.68
C PRO A 63 -19.86 12.17 5.50
N ARG A 64 -20.02 12.18 6.83
CA ARG A 64 -18.94 12.12 7.81
C ARG A 64 -19.29 11.15 8.93
N GLN A 65 -18.27 10.46 9.43
CA GLN A 65 -18.34 9.67 10.66
C GLN A 65 -17.12 9.99 11.52
N ASN A 66 -17.35 10.36 12.78
CA ASN A 66 -16.30 10.55 13.76
C ASN A 66 -15.90 9.21 14.35
N PHE A 67 -14.61 9.04 14.67
CA PHE A 67 -14.12 7.88 15.40
C PHE A 67 -12.91 8.26 16.24
N ASP A 68 -12.59 7.43 17.22
CA ASP A 68 -11.46 7.65 18.12
C ASP A 68 -10.21 6.99 17.52
N LEU A 69 -9.11 7.76 17.48
CA LEU A 69 -7.79 7.30 17.05
C LEU A 69 -6.78 7.49 18.18
N MET A 70 -6.07 6.41 18.51
CA MET A 70 -4.87 6.45 19.34
C MET A 70 -3.62 6.45 18.45
N ILE A 71 -2.66 7.31 18.74
CA ILE A 71 -1.35 7.37 18.05
C ILE A 71 -0.28 6.83 19.01
N ASP A 72 0.02 5.55 18.87
CA ASP A 72 0.85 4.79 19.81
C ASP A 72 2.35 5.05 19.64
N SER A 73 2.77 5.42 18.43
CA SER A 73 4.15 5.83 18.12
C SER A 73 4.56 7.15 18.80
N HIS A 74 3.60 8.06 19.08
CA HIS A 74 3.87 9.43 19.54
C HIS A 74 3.02 9.83 20.77
N PRO A 75 3.12 9.12 21.91
CA PRO A 75 2.22 9.29 23.05
C PRO A 75 2.41 10.61 23.82
N ALA A 76 3.55 11.29 23.67
CA ALA A 76 3.90 12.48 24.43
C ALA A 76 3.24 13.79 23.92
N SER A 77 2.25 13.69 23.04
CA SER A 77 1.54 14.84 22.48
C SER A 77 0.09 14.88 22.96
N ASP A 78 -0.48 16.09 23.13
CA ASP A 78 -1.92 16.31 23.38
C ASP A 78 -2.81 15.76 22.23
N VAL A 79 -2.18 15.24 21.17
CA VAL A 79 -2.78 14.66 19.97
C VAL A 79 -2.67 13.14 19.91
N SER A 80 -2.09 12.49 20.93
CA SER A 80 -2.04 11.03 21.07
C SER A 80 -3.42 10.38 21.05
N GLN A 81 -4.46 11.12 21.49
CA GLN A 81 -5.86 10.75 21.33
C GLN A 81 -6.58 11.79 20.47
N ALA A 82 -6.89 11.42 19.23
CA ALA A 82 -7.54 12.30 18.27
C ALA A 82 -8.97 11.85 17.98
N LYS A 83 -9.93 12.79 18.05
CA LYS A 83 -11.26 12.63 17.46
C LYS A 83 -11.20 12.95 15.97
N VAL A 84 -10.93 11.92 15.18
CA VAL A 84 -10.74 12.02 13.74
C VAL A 84 -12.06 11.82 12.99
N VAL A 85 -12.06 12.20 11.70
CA VAL A 85 -13.26 12.17 10.85
C VAL A 85 -12.96 11.45 9.54
N ALA A 86 -13.68 10.36 9.29
CA ALA A 86 -13.81 9.80 7.95
C ALA A 86 -14.83 10.62 7.16
N ILE A 87 -14.42 11.16 6.01
CA ILE A 87 -15.25 11.99 5.14
C ILE A 87 -15.21 11.46 3.70
N TYR A 88 -16.38 11.23 3.12
CA TYR A 88 -16.51 10.93 1.69
C TYR A 88 -16.77 12.23 0.91
N TYR A 89 -15.72 12.78 0.29
CA TYR A 89 -15.88 13.90 -0.65
C TYR A 89 -16.56 13.42 -1.93
N ASN A 90 -17.88 13.53 -1.99
CA ASN A 90 -18.74 12.89 -2.97
C ASN A 90 -19.42 13.84 -3.96
N ALA A 91 -18.99 15.11 -4.03
CA ALA A 91 -19.64 16.14 -4.84
C ALA A 91 -19.90 15.73 -6.31
N ARG A 92 -19.05 14.90 -6.92
CA ARG A 92 -19.25 14.38 -8.28
C ARG A 92 -20.46 13.45 -8.42
N ARG A 93 -20.96 12.88 -7.32
CA ARG A 93 -22.01 11.84 -7.30
C ARG A 93 -23.33 12.33 -6.75
N VAL A 94 -23.35 13.50 -6.11
CA VAL A 94 -24.55 14.07 -5.51
C VAL A 94 -25.28 14.91 -6.56
N PRO A 95 -26.58 14.66 -6.82
CA PRO A 95 -27.36 15.47 -7.75
C PRO A 95 -27.38 16.95 -7.34
N GLY A 96 -27.21 17.85 -8.31
CA GLY A 96 -27.21 19.30 -8.08
C GLY A 96 -25.87 19.89 -7.61
N GLU A 97 -24.84 19.06 -7.41
CA GLU A 97 -23.50 19.52 -7.05
C GLU A 97 -22.59 19.67 -8.27
N THR A 98 -21.71 20.70 -8.25
CA THR A 98 -20.78 21.02 -9.36
C THR A 98 -19.35 20.54 -9.11
N GLY A 99 -19.09 19.87 -7.98
CA GLY A 99 -17.74 19.45 -7.61
C GLY A 99 -17.25 18.18 -8.31
N THR A 100 -15.93 18.07 -8.50
CA THR A 100 -15.30 16.92 -9.17
C THR A 100 -14.85 15.81 -8.21
N ARG A 101 -14.86 16.08 -6.91
CA ARG A 101 -14.34 15.16 -5.89
C ARG A 101 -15.19 13.90 -5.73
N ASN A 102 -14.50 12.78 -5.55
CA ASN A 102 -15.10 11.47 -5.37
C ASN A 102 -14.10 10.52 -4.66
N GLU A 103 -13.67 10.89 -3.47
CA GLU A 103 -12.61 10.25 -2.68
C GLU A 103 -12.97 10.23 -1.19
N VAL A 104 -12.40 9.30 -0.43
CA VAL A 104 -12.55 9.28 1.04
C VAL A 104 -11.23 9.68 1.68
N ARG A 105 -11.31 10.48 2.73
CA ARG A 105 -10.16 10.84 3.57
C ARG A 105 -10.47 10.69 5.04
N ILE A 106 -9.45 10.37 5.83
CA ILE A 106 -9.45 10.57 7.28
C ILE A 106 -8.80 11.91 7.57
N THR A 107 -9.42 12.73 8.40
CA THR A 107 -9.02 14.12 8.67
C THR A 107 -9.16 14.45 10.16
N ARG A 108 -8.75 15.66 10.55
CA ARG A 108 -8.79 16.17 11.94
C ARG A 108 -7.91 15.38 12.91
N PHE A 109 -6.66 15.13 12.50
CA PHE A 109 -5.66 14.50 13.38
C PHE A 109 -5.15 15.43 14.50
N GLY A 110 -5.65 16.67 14.58
CA GLY A 110 -5.30 17.64 15.62
C GLY A 110 -4.26 18.68 15.20
N GLY A 111 -4.05 18.87 13.89
CA GLY A 111 -3.22 19.95 13.36
C GLY A 111 -1.73 19.61 13.35
N ARG A 112 -0.88 20.63 13.23
CA ARG A 112 0.59 20.50 13.05
C ARG A 112 1.33 19.76 14.17
N GLN A 113 0.69 19.56 15.32
CA GLN A 113 1.27 18.80 16.43
C GLN A 113 1.12 17.28 16.22
N SER A 114 0.23 16.85 15.33
CA SER A 114 0.04 15.44 15.02
C SER A 114 1.11 14.96 14.05
N PRO A 115 1.70 13.77 14.26
CA PRO A 115 2.67 13.20 13.32
C PRO A 115 2.07 12.99 11.91
N PHE A 116 0.74 12.90 11.79
CA PHE A 116 0.05 12.81 10.51
C PHE A 116 -0.02 14.12 9.72
N GLN A 117 0.25 15.25 10.37
CA GLN A 117 0.28 16.58 9.75
C GLN A 117 1.64 17.26 9.97
N ASP A 118 2.68 16.44 10.17
CA ASP A 118 4.08 16.85 10.16
C ASP A 118 4.67 16.56 8.77
N VAL A 119 5.28 17.59 8.17
CA VAL A 119 5.87 17.49 6.84
C VAL A 119 7.13 16.63 6.83
N ASP A 120 7.81 16.51 7.95
CA ASP A 120 9.03 15.70 8.09
C ASP A 120 8.70 14.20 8.05
N ASN A 121 7.45 13.82 8.35
CA ASN A 121 6.93 12.46 8.20
C ASN A 121 6.47 12.14 6.77
N THR A 122 6.76 12.99 5.78
CA THR A 122 6.46 12.68 4.38
C THR A 122 7.28 11.46 3.94
N SER A 123 6.61 10.47 3.36
CA SER A 123 7.16 9.16 2.99
C SER A 123 7.40 8.17 4.14
N ALA A 124 7.16 8.56 5.39
CA ALA A 124 7.21 7.65 6.52
C ALA A 124 6.18 6.52 6.32
N LEU A 125 6.58 5.28 6.61
CA LEU A 125 5.65 4.16 6.65
C LEU A 125 4.66 4.36 7.80
N THR A 126 3.39 4.05 7.57
CA THR A 126 2.35 4.24 8.57
C THR A 126 1.33 3.12 8.52
N ALA A 127 1.02 2.56 9.69
CA ALA A 127 -0.05 1.60 9.89
C ALA A 127 -1.22 2.24 10.64
N LEU A 128 -2.43 2.06 10.11
CA LEU A 128 -3.69 2.36 10.78
C LEU A 128 -4.42 1.04 11.01
N VAL A 129 -4.66 0.70 12.26
CA VAL A 129 -5.35 -0.53 12.67
C VAL A 129 -6.76 -0.16 13.10
N PHE A 130 -7.76 -0.53 12.30
CA PHE A 130 -9.16 -0.25 12.57
C PHE A 130 -9.85 -1.45 13.21
N ARG A 131 -10.72 -1.14 14.18
CA ARG A 131 -11.60 -2.09 14.86
C ARG A 131 -13.02 -1.56 14.77
N ALA A 132 -13.91 -2.35 14.17
CA ALA A 132 -15.33 -2.00 14.05
C ALA A 132 -16.11 -2.71 15.16
N GLY A 133 -16.64 -1.92 16.10
CA GLY A 133 -17.53 -2.40 17.14
C GLY A 133 -18.87 -2.87 16.58
N LYS A 134 -19.54 -3.78 17.29
CA LYS A 134 -20.87 -4.31 16.92
C LYS A 134 -21.98 -3.25 16.89
N ASP A 135 -21.75 -2.12 17.55
CA ASP A 135 -22.61 -0.95 17.61
C ASP A 135 -22.35 0.04 16.45
N GLY A 136 -21.41 -0.28 15.55
CA GLY A 136 -20.99 0.61 14.47
C GLY A 136 -19.98 1.68 14.90
N GLN A 137 -19.54 1.68 16.17
CA GLN A 137 -18.45 2.53 16.62
C GLN A 137 -17.14 1.98 16.06
N VAL A 138 -16.37 2.83 15.39
CA VAL A 138 -15.01 2.48 14.95
C VAL A 138 -14.03 3.03 15.96
N ARG A 139 -13.00 2.25 16.27
CA ARG A 139 -11.80 2.70 17.00
C ARG A 139 -10.59 2.35 16.17
N ALA A 140 -9.53 3.14 16.29
CA ALA A 140 -8.30 2.85 15.59
C ALA A 140 -7.07 3.15 16.43
N ASN A 141 -6.00 2.45 16.09
CA ASN A 141 -4.66 2.67 16.59
C ASN A 141 -3.74 2.97 15.40
N ALA A 142 -2.69 3.73 15.65
CA ALA A 142 -1.77 4.15 14.61
C ALA A 142 -0.31 4.12 15.03
N TRP A 143 0.51 3.71 14.07
CA TRP A 143 1.95 3.82 14.14
C TRP A 143 2.47 4.59 12.92
N VAL A 144 3.15 5.72 13.15
CA VAL A 144 3.92 6.45 12.14
C VAL A 144 5.38 6.13 12.42
N CYS A 145 6.05 5.47 11.48
CA CYS A 145 7.44 5.03 11.68
C CYS A 145 8.40 6.22 11.70
N GLU A 146 9.33 6.22 12.65
CA GLU A 146 10.43 7.20 12.76
C GLU A 146 11.80 6.61 12.41
N SER A 147 11.89 5.28 12.24
CA SER A 147 13.16 4.59 11.93
C SER A 147 12.99 3.46 10.92
N VAL A 148 14.11 3.05 10.30
CA VAL A 148 14.14 1.94 9.34
C VAL A 148 13.77 0.61 10.00
N GLU A 149 14.15 0.42 11.26
CA GLU A 149 13.81 -0.78 12.04
C GLU A 149 12.30 -0.93 12.21
N GLU A 150 11.58 0.18 12.48
CA GLU A 150 10.12 0.17 12.57
C GLU A 150 9.48 -0.10 11.21
N GLU A 151 10.04 0.47 10.13
CA GLU A 151 9.57 0.18 8.78
C GLU A 151 9.74 -1.30 8.44
N ASP A 152 10.91 -1.87 8.74
CA ASP A 152 11.23 -3.27 8.52
C ASP A 152 10.31 -4.22 9.30
N ALA A 153 9.94 -3.86 10.54
CA ALA A 153 9.01 -4.63 11.36
C ALA A 153 7.60 -4.70 10.72
N ILE A 154 7.06 -3.56 10.28
CA ILE A 154 5.74 -3.50 9.62
C ILE A 154 5.79 -4.20 8.25
N GLU A 155 6.84 -3.96 7.45
CA GLU A 155 7.01 -4.64 6.16
C GLU A 155 7.21 -6.16 6.31
N GLY A 156 7.73 -6.62 7.45
CA GLY A 156 7.76 -8.04 7.82
C GLY A 156 6.38 -8.67 7.88
N LEU A 157 5.36 -7.91 8.34
CA LEU A 157 3.97 -8.35 8.43
C LEU A 157 3.24 -8.30 7.08
N VAL A 158 3.38 -7.19 6.34
CA VAL A 158 2.52 -6.88 5.18
C VAL A 158 3.24 -6.96 3.83
N GLY A 159 4.56 -7.16 3.83
CA GLY A 159 5.43 -7.01 2.66
C GLY A 159 5.86 -5.56 2.40
N PRO A 160 6.81 -5.33 1.49
CA PRO A 160 7.30 -3.99 1.17
C PRO A 160 6.23 -3.10 0.54
N ILE A 161 6.23 -1.81 0.87
CA ILE A 161 5.24 -0.84 0.40
C ILE A 161 5.91 0.33 -0.33
N ASP A 162 5.73 0.36 -1.65
CA ASP A 162 6.20 1.47 -2.46
C ASP A 162 5.37 2.76 -2.21
N PRO A 163 5.96 3.95 -2.34
CA PRO A 163 5.22 5.21 -2.28
C PRO A 163 4.03 5.26 -3.26
N GLY A 164 2.91 5.82 -2.79
CA GLY A 164 1.65 5.86 -3.54
C GLY A 164 0.91 4.52 -3.59
N LYS A 165 1.52 3.43 -3.09
CA LYS A 165 0.85 2.16 -2.85
C LYS A 165 0.32 2.08 -1.42
N ALA A 166 -0.66 1.20 -1.19
CA ALA A 166 -1.19 0.90 0.12
C ALA A 166 -1.64 -0.56 0.19
N VAL A 167 -1.59 -1.14 1.38
CA VAL A 167 -1.95 -2.54 1.66
C VAL A 167 -3.09 -2.59 2.67
N ARG A 168 -4.06 -3.48 2.42
CA ARG A 168 -5.03 -3.93 3.43
C ARG A 168 -4.56 -5.29 3.93
N TRP A 169 -4.47 -5.44 5.24
CA TRP A 169 -4.12 -6.70 5.88
C TRP A 169 -5.11 -7.01 6.99
N SER A 170 -5.49 -8.29 7.14
CA SER A 170 -6.15 -8.77 8.33
C SER A 170 -5.78 -10.23 8.56
N ARG A 171 -5.88 -10.70 9.80
CA ARG A 171 -5.54 -12.09 10.15
C ARG A 171 -6.44 -13.12 9.47
N GLN A 172 -7.73 -12.79 9.26
CA GLN A 172 -8.69 -13.66 8.57
C GLN A 172 -8.55 -13.62 7.04
N GLN A 173 -7.94 -12.56 6.49
CA GLN A 173 -7.68 -12.42 5.05
C GLN A 173 -6.24 -11.91 4.85
N PRO A 174 -5.25 -12.81 4.85
CA PRO A 174 -3.87 -12.42 4.67
C PRO A 174 -3.65 -11.81 3.28
N VAL A 175 -3.07 -10.60 3.29
CA VAL A 175 -2.46 -9.80 2.21
C VAL A 175 -3.07 -9.97 0.81
N GLY A 176 -3.91 -9.02 0.41
CA GLY A 176 -4.28 -8.80 -0.99
C GLY A 176 -3.77 -7.44 -1.48
N PRO A 177 -3.02 -7.34 -2.60
CA PRO A 177 -2.73 -6.05 -3.18
C PRO A 177 -4.04 -5.36 -3.56
N LEU A 178 -4.29 -4.15 -3.04
CA LEU A 178 -5.40 -3.28 -3.47
C LEU A 178 -5.28 -2.86 -4.95
N PHE A 179 -4.13 -3.15 -5.57
CA PHE A 179 -3.75 -2.74 -6.92
C PHE A 179 -4.56 -3.38 -8.05
N GLY A 180 -5.46 -4.32 -7.77
CA GLY A 180 -6.26 -4.96 -8.80
C GLY A 180 -7.45 -4.15 -9.33
N ARG A 181 -7.96 -3.13 -8.60
CA ARG A 181 -9.24 -2.50 -8.98
C ARG A 181 -9.47 -1.03 -8.59
N LEU A 182 -8.48 -0.36 -8.00
CA LEU A 182 -8.73 0.91 -7.29
C LEU A 182 -8.15 2.18 -7.88
N THR A 183 -7.40 2.10 -8.98
CA THR A 183 -7.13 3.27 -9.82
C THR A 183 -8.37 3.54 -10.69
N ARG A 184 -8.99 4.69 -10.46
CA ARG A 184 -10.20 5.12 -11.17
C ARG A 184 -9.78 5.99 -12.35
N GLY A 185 -10.15 5.61 -13.58
CA GLY A 185 -10.16 6.55 -14.70
C GLY A 185 -10.10 5.95 -16.10
N THR A 186 -9.43 4.82 -16.27
CA THR A 186 -9.30 4.14 -17.56
C THR A 186 -9.55 2.66 -17.33
N ALA A 187 -10.27 1.99 -18.24
CA ALA A 187 -10.21 0.54 -18.29
C ALA A 187 -8.72 0.16 -18.27
N PRO A 188 -8.26 -0.71 -17.34
CA PRO A 188 -6.88 -1.12 -17.38
C PRO A 188 -6.66 -1.71 -18.78
N ALA A 189 -5.68 -1.16 -19.51
CA ALA A 189 -5.16 -1.85 -20.69
C ALA A 189 -4.91 -3.30 -20.28
N ALA A 190 -5.24 -4.26 -21.17
CA ALA A 190 -5.04 -5.68 -20.90
C ALA A 190 -3.65 -5.87 -20.25
N PRO A 191 -3.55 -6.67 -19.16
CA PRO A 191 -2.33 -6.77 -18.39
C PRO A 191 -1.23 -7.27 -19.30
N VAL A 192 -0.29 -6.39 -19.66
CA VAL A 192 0.75 -6.66 -20.66
C VAL A 192 1.81 -7.57 -20.07
N GLY A 193 2.02 -7.51 -18.75
CA GLY A 193 3.01 -8.32 -18.05
C GLY A 193 2.46 -9.60 -17.42
N ARG A 194 1.15 -9.89 -17.54
CA ARG A 194 0.62 -11.17 -17.04
C ARG A 194 0.96 -12.28 -18.02
N MET A 195 1.90 -13.11 -17.59
CA MET A 195 2.35 -14.27 -18.34
C MET A 195 1.66 -15.54 -17.81
N SER A 196 1.27 -16.43 -18.72
CA SER A 196 0.90 -17.81 -18.39
C SER A 196 2.14 -18.62 -18.02
N ARG A 197 1.96 -19.83 -17.46
CA ARG A 197 3.08 -20.68 -17.07
C ARG A 197 3.94 -21.09 -18.28
N GLU A 198 3.33 -21.21 -19.45
CA GLU A 198 3.97 -21.60 -20.70
C GLU A 198 4.77 -20.45 -21.33
N GLU A 199 4.38 -19.21 -21.07
CA GLU A 199 5.09 -18.01 -21.53
C GLU A 199 6.31 -17.68 -20.66
N ILE A 200 6.32 -18.15 -19.40
CA ILE A 200 7.45 -17.96 -18.49
C ILE A 200 8.60 -18.88 -18.91
N PRO A 201 9.83 -18.35 -19.08
CA PRO A 201 11.00 -19.19 -19.35
C PRO A 201 11.13 -20.31 -18.32
N ALA A 202 11.26 -21.56 -18.77
CA ALA A 202 11.31 -22.71 -17.86
C ALA A 202 12.46 -22.62 -16.83
N ALA A 203 13.56 -21.97 -17.20
CA ALA A 203 14.67 -21.69 -16.28
C ALA A 203 14.23 -20.82 -15.09
N TRP A 204 13.30 -19.89 -15.29
CA TRP A 204 12.82 -18.95 -14.26
C TRP A 204 11.87 -19.59 -13.26
N ILE A 205 11.22 -20.70 -13.64
CA ILE A 205 10.36 -21.46 -12.73
C ILE A 205 11.20 -22.14 -11.64
N ASN A 206 12.35 -22.70 -12.04
CA ASN A 206 13.25 -23.41 -11.13
C ASN A 206 14.25 -22.48 -10.43
N ASN A 207 14.74 -21.46 -11.15
CA ASN A 207 15.69 -20.48 -10.64
C ASN A 207 15.12 -19.09 -10.81
N PHE A 208 14.69 -18.46 -9.72
CA PHE A 208 14.06 -17.15 -9.78
C PHE A 208 15.01 -16.12 -10.43
N PRO A 209 14.57 -15.37 -11.46
CA PRO A 209 15.42 -14.43 -12.19
C PRO A 209 15.82 -13.23 -11.33
N SER A 210 16.94 -12.62 -11.70
CA SER A 210 17.38 -11.35 -11.13
C SER A 210 16.44 -10.20 -11.50
N GLY A 211 16.50 -9.11 -10.72
CA GLY A 211 15.73 -7.91 -11.02
C GLY A 211 16.03 -7.33 -12.41
N GLN A 212 17.28 -7.40 -12.85
CA GLN A 212 17.68 -6.94 -14.19
C GLN A 212 17.03 -7.78 -15.28
N GLU A 213 17.03 -9.13 -15.17
CA GLU A 213 16.39 -10.01 -16.15
C GLU A 213 14.88 -9.76 -16.27
N ILE A 214 14.21 -9.49 -15.15
CA ILE A 214 12.77 -9.13 -15.16
C ILE A 214 12.56 -7.78 -15.87
N VAL A 215 13.42 -6.79 -15.61
CA VAL A 215 13.35 -5.49 -16.28
C VAL A 215 13.65 -5.62 -17.77
N ASP A 216 14.64 -6.40 -18.17
CA ASP A 216 14.97 -6.63 -19.58
C ASP A 216 13.77 -7.26 -20.31
N LYS A 217 13.12 -8.25 -19.68
CA LYS A 217 11.90 -8.84 -20.22
C LYS A 217 10.72 -7.87 -20.25
N THR A 218 10.66 -6.95 -19.28
CA THR A 218 9.67 -5.88 -19.25
C THR A 218 9.85 -4.96 -20.46
N VAL A 219 11.09 -4.57 -20.78
CA VAL A 219 11.41 -3.74 -21.95
C VAL A 219 11.12 -4.47 -23.26
N GLU A 220 11.37 -5.79 -23.32
CA GLU A 220 11.04 -6.62 -24.49
C GLU A 220 9.52 -6.68 -24.73
N LEU A 221 8.73 -6.96 -23.68
CA LEU A 221 7.26 -7.08 -23.79
C LEU A 221 6.57 -5.73 -23.94
N PHE A 222 7.12 -4.69 -23.31
CA PHE A 222 6.62 -3.33 -23.37
C PHE A 222 7.77 -2.33 -23.57
N PRO A 223 8.19 -2.13 -24.84
CA PRO A 223 9.19 -1.10 -25.16
C PRO A 223 8.66 0.30 -24.82
N GLY A 224 7.41 0.61 -25.18
CA GLY A 224 6.81 1.91 -24.84
C GLY A 224 7.54 3.13 -25.42
N THR A 225 8.34 2.95 -26.49
CA THR A 225 9.18 3.99 -27.13
C THR A 225 8.40 5.19 -27.67
N GLY A 226 7.10 5.05 -27.92
CA GLY A 226 6.23 6.18 -28.31
C GLY A 226 5.70 7.01 -27.14
N LEU A 227 6.02 6.65 -25.90
CA LEU A 227 5.62 7.39 -24.71
C LEU A 227 6.74 8.32 -24.25
N ASP A 228 6.33 9.45 -23.71
CA ASP A 228 7.14 10.31 -22.86
C ASP A 228 7.89 9.49 -21.78
N PRO A 229 9.19 9.74 -21.53
CA PRO A 229 10.03 8.95 -20.63
C PRO A 229 9.43 8.73 -19.24
N ASP A 230 8.85 9.76 -18.62
CA ASP A 230 8.21 9.67 -17.31
C ASP A 230 7.03 8.70 -17.33
N LYS A 231 6.17 8.79 -18.36
CA LYS A 231 5.04 7.87 -18.54
C LYS A 231 5.52 6.45 -18.85
N ARG A 232 6.60 6.31 -19.63
CA ARG A 232 7.22 5.02 -19.95
C ARG A 232 7.74 4.35 -18.68
N LEU A 233 8.43 5.08 -17.82
CA LEU A 233 8.95 4.59 -16.53
C LEU A 233 7.84 4.04 -15.65
N VAL A 234 6.79 4.85 -15.41
CA VAL A 234 5.65 4.43 -14.56
C VAL A 234 4.98 3.20 -15.14
N ARG A 235 4.76 3.16 -16.46
CA ARG A 235 4.10 2.02 -17.10
C ARG A 235 4.97 0.75 -17.07
N ARG A 236 6.28 0.86 -17.31
CA ARG A 236 7.20 -0.28 -17.21
C ARG A 236 7.26 -0.82 -15.79
N ARG A 237 7.24 0.02 -14.76
CA ARG A 237 7.14 -0.43 -13.37
C ARG A 237 5.87 -1.24 -13.08
N ASP A 238 4.72 -0.84 -13.65
CA ASP A 238 3.49 -1.63 -13.53
C ASP A 238 3.60 -2.98 -14.25
N VAL A 239 4.19 -3.03 -15.45
CA VAL A 239 4.39 -4.27 -16.22
C VAL A 239 5.40 -5.20 -15.54
N GLU A 240 6.51 -4.68 -15.04
CA GLU A 240 7.51 -5.43 -14.26
C GLU A 240 6.87 -6.12 -13.06
N TRP A 241 6.00 -5.41 -12.34
CA TRP A 241 5.27 -5.97 -11.20
C TRP A 241 4.33 -7.10 -11.61
N GLU A 242 3.65 -6.98 -12.75
CA GLU A 242 2.82 -8.07 -13.30
C GLU A 242 3.67 -9.30 -13.64
N ILE A 243 4.81 -9.12 -14.30
CA ILE A 243 5.76 -10.19 -14.65
C ILE A 243 6.29 -10.87 -13.38
N PHE A 244 6.77 -10.07 -12.42
CA PHE A 244 7.26 -10.56 -11.13
C PHE A 244 6.21 -11.41 -10.41
N GLN A 245 4.95 -10.96 -10.36
CA GLN A 245 3.87 -11.74 -9.74
C GLN A 245 3.60 -13.05 -10.47
N SER A 246 3.61 -13.05 -11.81
CA SER A 246 3.43 -14.26 -12.61
C SER A 246 4.52 -15.29 -12.31
N ILE A 247 5.79 -14.86 -12.28
CA ILE A 247 6.93 -15.73 -11.98
C ILE A 247 6.88 -16.23 -10.53
N GLU A 248 6.65 -15.33 -9.57
CA GLU A 248 6.57 -15.67 -8.15
C GLU A 248 5.49 -16.71 -7.89
N ARG A 249 4.30 -16.54 -8.47
CA ARG A 249 3.22 -17.53 -8.34
C ARG A 249 3.59 -18.85 -9.02
N ALA A 250 4.11 -18.82 -10.25
CA ALA A 250 4.43 -20.04 -10.99
C ALA A 250 5.49 -20.91 -10.29
N GLY A 251 6.56 -20.30 -9.74
CA GLY A 251 7.62 -21.03 -9.04
C GLY A 251 7.27 -21.37 -7.59
N SER A 252 6.62 -20.45 -6.86
CA SER A 252 6.34 -20.63 -5.43
C SER A 252 5.15 -21.55 -5.16
N MET A 253 4.14 -21.57 -6.05
CA MET A 253 2.90 -22.30 -5.81
C MET A 253 3.13 -23.81 -5.72
N GLU A 254 4.06 -24.36 -6.50
CA GLU A 254 4.39 -25.79 -6.46
C GLU A 254 5.02 -26.17 -5.11
N THR A 255 5.92 -25.33 -4.60
CA THR A 255 6.55 -25.53 -3.29
C THR A 255 5.52 -25.41 -2.16
N VAL A 256 4.67 -24.37 -2.22
CA VAL A 256 3.63 -24.14 -1.21
C VAL A 256 2.59 -25.26 -1.21
N ALA A 257 2.19 -25.76 -2.39
CA ALA A 257 1.21 -26.85 -2.51
C ALA A 257 1.76 -28.19 -2.01
N ARG A 258 3.05 -28.47 -2.26
CA ARG A 258 3.74 -29.65 -1.73
C ARG A 258 3.87 -29.60 -0.20
N GLY A 259 3.97 -28.40 0.36
CA GLY A 259 4.21 -28.20 1.79
C GLY A 259 5.67 -28.37 2.18
N PHE A 260 5.93 -28.33 3.49
CA PHE A 260 7.28 -28.38 4.08
C PHE A 260 7.32 -29.49 5.13
N GLU A 261 8.36 -30.32 5.10
CA GLU A 261 8.55 -31.39 6.09
C GLU A 261 9.15 -30.84 7.39
N GLN A 262 9.99 -29.81 7.29
CA GLN A 262 10.66 -29.17 8.42
C GLN A 262 10.26 -27.71 8.54
N PHE A 263 10.07 -27.27 9.79
CA PHE A 263 9.81 -25.86 10.12
C PHE A 263 10.89 -24.92 9.56
N GLU A 264 12.16 -25.33 9.63
CA GLU A 264 13.30 -24.54 9.11
C GLU A 264 13.26 -24.35 7.60
N GLU A 265 12.77 -25.33 6.83
CA GLU A 265 12.60 -25.18 5.38
C GLU A 265 11.52 -24.15 5.05
N PHE A 266 10.40 -24.19 5.79
CA PHE A 266 9.34 -23.20 5.66
C PHE A 266 9.87 -21.78 5.94
N LEU A 267 10.59 -21.59 7.05
CA LEU A 267 11.16 -20.28 7.40
C LEU A 267 12.15 -19.77 6.35
N LYS A 268 13.06 -20.64 5.89
CA LYS A 268 14.02 -20.28 4.82
C LYS A 268 13.29 -19.87 3.53
N PHE A 269 12.25 -20.60 3.16
CA PHE A 269 11.46 -20.28 1.97
C PHE A 269 10.73 -18.94 2.12
N ALA A 270 10.03 -18.71 3.24
CA ALA A 270 9.29 -17.48 3.52
C ALA A 270 10.22 -16.26 3.51
N ASN A 271 11.38 -16.35 4.17
CA ASN A 271 12.39 -15.31 4.15
C ASN A 271 12.92 -15.07 2.74
N SER A 272 13.18 -16.12 1.96
CA SER A 272 13.60 -15.97 0.57
C SER A 272 12.55 -15.23 -0.27
N VAL A 273 11.25 -15.53 -0.12
CA VAL A 273 10.16 -14.80 -0.79
C VAL A 273 10.18 -13.32 -0.40
N MET A 274 10.27 -13.01 0.90
CA MET A 274 10.29 -11.64 1.40
C MET A 274 11.48 -10.84 0.85
N GLN A 275 12.68 -11.43 0.90
CA GLN A 275 13.90 -10.77 0.43
C GLN A 275 13.88 -10.52 -1.07
N ARG A 276 13.29 -11.43 -1.87
CA ARG A 276 13.08 -11.18 -3.31
C ARG A 276 12.18 -9.98 -3.57
N ARG A 277 11.10 -9.82 -2.80
CA ARG A 277 10.20 -8.66 -2.91
C ARG A 277 10.89 -7.35 -2.54
N LYS A 278 11.67 -7.33 -1.45
CA LYS A 278 12.46 -6.16 -1.03
C LYS A 278 13.51 -5.79 -2.08
N SER A 279 14.28 -6.77 -2.55
CA SER A 279 15.31 -6.57 -3.58
C SER A 279 14.75 -6.00 -4.88
N ARG A 280 13.59 -6.49 -5.34
CA ARG A 280 12.90 -5.93 -6.51
C ARG A 280 12.56 -4.45 -6.30
N SER A 281 11.88 -4.12 -5.20
CA SER A 281 11.48 -2.72 -4.93
C SER A 281 12.68 -1.77 -4.81
N GLY A 282 13.82 -2.25 -4.29
CA GLY A 282 15.04 -1.44 -4.16
C GLY A 282 15.73 -1.12 -5.50
N ASN A 283 15.88 -2.10 -6.39
CA ASN A 283 16.70 -1.93 -7.60
C ASN A 283 15.89 -1.59 -8.88
N SER A 284 14.57 -1.80 -8.85
CA SER A 284 13.67 -1.63 -10.01
C SER A 284 13.83 -0.26 -10.69
N LEU A 285 13.86 0.82 -9.89
CA LEU A 285 13.93 2.18 -10.42
C LEU A 285 15.23 2.41 -11.21
N GLU A 286 16.37 2.01 -10.65
CA GLU A 286 17.68 2.21 -11.28
C GLU A 286 17.80 1.46 -12.60
N PHE A 287 17.28 0.22 -12.66
CA PHE A 287 17.29 -0.59 -13.87
C PHE A 287 16.43 0.02 -14.98
N HIS A 288 15.23 0.48 -14.66
CA HIS A 288 14.37 1.14 -15.66
C HIS A 288 14.94 2.47 -16.13
N VAL A 289 15.47 3.29 -15.20
CA VAL A 289 16.11 4.56 -15.55
C VAL A 289 17.29 4.34 -16.47
N ARG A 290 18.14 3.33 -16.20
CA ARG A 290 19.27 2.99 -17.08
C ARG A 290 18.81 2.66 -18.50
N HIS A 291 17.76 1.86 -18.65
CA HIS A 291 17.18 1.55 -19.96
C HIS A 291 16.66 2.78 -20.67
N ILE A 292 15.90 3.62 -19.96
CA ILE A 292 15.33 4.85 -20.53
C ILE A 292 16.44 5.81 -20.98
N LEU A 293 17.48 6.03 -20.15
CA LEU A 293 18.61 6.87 -20.53
C LEU A 293 19.29 6.37 -21.81
N GLY A 294 19.57 5.06 -21.89
CA GLY A 294 20.15 4.47 -23.09
C GLY A 294 19.27 4.58 -24.34
N GLU A 295 17.95 4.46 -24.19
CA GLU A 295 16.98 4.64 -25.28
C GLU A 295 16.88 6.09 -25.78
N GLU A 296 17.06 7.06 -24.88
CA GLU A 296 17.07 8.49 -25.19
C GLU A 296 18.47 8.99 -25.60
N GLY A 297 19.47 8.09 -25.66
CA GLY A 297 20.82 8.39 -26.14
C GLY A 297 21.72 9.14 -25.14
N LEU A 298 21.46 8.97 -23.83
CA LEU A 298 22.20 9.60 -22.72
C LEU A 298 23.17 8.65 -22.02
#